data_AF-A0A1W1UX48-F1
#
_entry.id   AF-A0A1W1UX48-F1
#
_cell.length_a   1.000
_cell.length_b   1.000
_cell.length_c   1.000
_cell.angle_alpha   90.00
_cell.angle_beta   90.00
_cell.angle_gamma   90.00
#
_symmetry.space_group_name_H-M   'P 1'
#
loop_
_entity.id
_entity.type
_entity.pdbx_description
1 polymer ?
#
loop_
_entity_poly.entity_id
_entity_poly.type
_entity_poly.pdbx_seq_one_letter_code
_entity_poly.pdbx_strand_id
1 'polypeptide(L)' 'MGLESDPFSTQITKDGIIRISRQGRVVVTLGGDRAARLRKALENAADEHARQQLLARATGNYRRGNERHT' A
#
# COMPACT_ATOMS: atom_id res chain seq x y z
N MET A 1 27.30 -5.09 -6.16
CA MET A 1 25.93 -5.57 -6.46
C MET A 1 25.02 -5.07 -5.34
N GLY A 2 24.34 -3.94 -5.53
CA GLY A 2 23.58 -3.28 -4.45
C GLY A 2 22.26 -3.99 -4.18
N LEU A 3 22.14 -4.61 -3.00
CA LEU A 3 20.93 -5.28 -2.51
C LEU A 3 20.16 -4.29 -1.63
N GLU A 4 19.34 -3.41 -2.19
CA GLU A 4 18.58 -2.45 -1.34
C GLU A 4 17.12 -2.27 -1.73
N SER A 5 16.58 -3.11 -2.61
CA SER A 5 15.13 -3.16 -2.80
C SER A 5 14.56 -4.16 -1.79
N ASP A 6 14.42 -3.74 -0.52
CA ASP A 6 13.55 -4.49 0.39
C ASP A 6 12.10 -4.30 -0.10
N PRO A 7 11.47 -5.34 -0.66
CA PRO A 7 10.17 -5.20 -1.30
C PRO A 7 9.09 -4.95 -0.24
N PHE A 8 8.17 -4.04 -0.53
CA PHE A 8 7.00 -3.87 0.30
C PHE A 8 6.10 -5.09 0.15
N SER A 9 5.73 -5.69 1.27
CA SER A 9 4.78 -6.79 1.33
C SER A 9 3.40 -6.23 1.67
N THR A 10 2.35 -6.76 1.04
CA THR A 10 0.97 -6.43 1.40
C THR A 10 0.19 -7.64 1.84
N GLN A 11 -0.50 -7.51 2.97
CA GLN A 11 -1.41 -8.52 3.49
C GLN A 11 -2.82 -7.93 3.61
N ILE A 12 -3.79 -8.61 3.03
CA ILE A 12 -5.21 -8.25 3.12
C ILE A 12 -5.85 -9.11 4.21
N THR A 13 -6.46 -8.50 5.22
CA THR A 13 -7.20 -9.23 6.25
C THR A 13 -8.63 -9.54 5.80
N LYS A 14 -9.28 -10.48 6.48
CA LYS A 14 -10.68 -10.86 6.22
C LYS A 14 -11.67 -9.70 6.42
N ASP A 15 -11.27 -8.71 7.23
CA ASP A 15 -12.01 -7.48 7.51
C ASP A 15 -11.88 -6.43 6.39
N GLY A 16 -11.12 -6.75 5.33
CA GLY A 16 -10.87 -5.83 4.21
C GLY A 16 -9.79 -4.78 4.52
N ILE A 17 -8.94 -5.01 5.52
CA ILE A 17 -7.84 -4.11 5.89
C ILE A 17 -6.57 -4.53 5.13
N ILE A 18 -5.87 -3.58 4.53
CA ILE A 18 -4.56 -3.78 3.91
C ILE A 18 -3.46 -3.37 4.88
N ARG A 19 -2.59 -4.32 5.21
CA ARG A 19 -1.36 -4.10 5.98
C ARG A 19 -0.18 -4.15 5.04
N ILE A 20 0.60 -3.07 5.05
CA ILE A 20 1.84 -2.97 4.29
C ILE A 20 3.00 -3.15 5.26
N SER A 21 3.86 -4.12 5.00
CA SER A 21 5.05 -4.43 5.79
C SER A 21 6.32 -4.24 4.98
N ARG A 22 7.37 -3.75 5.65
CA ARG A 22 8.73 -3.59 5.15
C ARG A 22 9.68 -4.27 6.12
N GLN A 23 10.57 -5.14 5.65
CA GLN A 23 11.45 -5.97 6.50
C GLN A 23 10.73 -6.65 7.69
N GLY A 24 9.55 -7.23 7.46
CA GLY A 24 8.78 -7.91 8.52
C GLY A 24 8.10 -6.99 9.54
N ARG A 25 8.22 -5.66 9.42
CA ARG A 25 7.49 -4.69 10.25
C ARG A 25 6.35 -4.06 9.47
N VAL A 26 5.14 -4.07 10.02
CA VAL A 26 3.99 -3.34 9.45
C VAL A 26 4.25 -1.84 9.60
N VAL A 27 4.39 -1.16 8.48
CA VAL A 27 4.65 0.28 8.41
C VAL A 27 3.35 1.08 8.21
N VAL A 28 2.38 0.50 7.50
CA VAL A 28 1.08 1.14 7.22
C VAL A 28 -0.05 0.13 7.30
N THR A 29 -1.19 0.57 7.83
CA THR A 29 -2.45 -0.17 7.85
C THR A 29 -3.55 0.71 7.28
N LEU A 30 -4.25 0.25 6.24
CA LEU A 30 -5.36 0.94 5.58
C LEU A 30 -6.63 0.12 5.74
N GLY A 31 -7.73 0.73 6.17
CA GLY A 31 -9.05 0.10 6.24
C GLY A 31 -10.07 0.85 5.38
N GLY A 32 -11.23 0.23 5.17
CA GLY A 32 -12.38 0.84 4.49
C GLY A 32 -12.09 1.26 3.04
N ASP A 33 -12.58 2.43 2.63
CA ASP A 33 -12.44 2.95 1.26
C ASP A 33 -10.97 3.04 0.81
N ARG A 34 -10.04 3.36 1.72
CA ARG A 34 -8.61 3.46 1.40
C ARG A 34 -8.02 2.10 1.02
N ALA A 35 -8.42 1.05 1.73
CA ALA A 35 -8.04 -0.31 1.41
C ALA A 35 -8.61 -0.73 0.04
N ALA A 36 -9.89 -0.45 -0.20
CA ALA A 36 -10.53 -0.75 -1.48
C ALA A 36 -9.86 -0.04 -2.67
N ARG A 37 -9.51 1.25 -2.52
CA ARG A 37 -8.79 2.02 -3.54
C ARG A 37 -7.40 1.46 -3.83
N LEU A 38 -6.63 1.15 -2.78
CA LEU A 38 -5.29 0.60 -2.96
C LEU A 38 -5.37 -0.80 -3.60
N ARG A 39 -6.30 -1.65 -3.18
CA ARG A 39 -6.57 -2.95 -3.82
C ARG A 39 -6.83 -2.79 -5.31
N LYS A 40 -7.75 -1.88 -5.68
CA LYS A 40 -8.07 -1.62 -7.07
C LYS A 40 -6.86 -1.11 -7.86
N ALA A 41 -6.04 -0.24 -7.26
CA ALA A 41 -4.82 0.25 -7.90
C ALA A 41 -3.80 -0.89 -8.13
N LEU A 42 -3.64 -1.81 -7.16
CA LEU A 42 -2.78 -2.98 -7.28
C LEU A 42 -3.28 -3.98 -8.34
N GLU A 43 -4.60 -4.14 -8.46
CA GLU A 43 -5.24 -4.96 -9.50
C GLU A 43 -5.05 -4.36 -10.91
N ASN A 44 -5.02 -3.03 -11.02
CA ASN A 44 -4.79 -2.33 -12.29
C ASN A 44 -3.29 -2.13 -12.61
N ALA A 45 -2.38 -2.54 -11.73
CA ALA A 45 -0.96 -2.39 -11.97
C ALA A 45 -0.50 -3.35 -13.08
N ALA A 46 0.18 -2.80 -14.09
CA ALA A 46 0.69 -3.57 -15.23
C ALA A 46 1.80 -4.55 -14.83
N ASP A 47 2.66 -4.16 -13.88
CA ASP A 47 3.86 -4.91 -13.50
C ASP A 47 4.11 -4.86 -11.99
N GLU A 48 4.96 -5.76 -11.50
CA GLU A 48 5.41 -5.78 -10.10
C GLU A 48 6.07 -4.46 -9.69
N HIS A 49 6.82 -3.81 -10.60
CA HIS A 49 7.41 -2.50 -10.33
C HIS A 49 6.34 -1.43 -10.07
N ALA A 50 5.25 -1.42 -10.83
CA ALA A 50 4.12 -0.52 -10.62
C ALA A 50 3.42 -0.81 -9.28
N ARG A 51 3.29 -2.08 -8.90
CA ARG A 51 2.79 -2.47 -7.57
C ARG A 51 3.67 -1.90 -6.47
N GLN A 52 4.99 -2.12 -6.53
CA GLN A 52 5.93 -1.61 -5.54
C GLN A 52 5.89 -0.08 -5.41
N GLN A 53 5.74 0.65 -6.52
CA GLN A 53 5.55 2.11 -6.50
C GLN A 53 4.25 2.53 -5.81
N LEU A 54 3.15 1.81 -6.02
CA LEU A 54 1.87 2.06 -5.33
C LEU A 54 2.00 1.82 -3.81
N LEU A 55 2.73 0.77 -3.42
CA LEU A 55 3.01 0.48 -2.02
C LEU A 55 3.91 1.55 -1.40
N ALA A 56 4.98 1.96 -2.09
CA ALA A 56 5.86 3.04 -1.66
C ALA A 56 5.09 4.37 -1.49
N ARG A 57 4.12 4.65 -2.37
CA ARG A 57 3.23 5.83 -2.23
C ARG A 57 2.31 5.72 -1.02
N ALA A 58 1.76 4.54 -0.77
CA ALA A 58 0.90 4.28 0.38
C ALA A 58 1.66 4.32 1.72
N THR A 59 2.93 3.88 1.74
CA THR A 59 3.81 3.93 2.92
C THR A 59 4.45 5.30 3.13
N GLY A 60 4.73 6.03 2.04
CA GLY A 60 5.47 7.28 2.07
C GLY A 60 4.65 8.47 2.59
N ASN A 61 3.48 8.77 2.02
CA ASN A 61 2.77 9.99 2.40
C ASN A 61 1.37 10.11 1.77
N TYR A 62 0.44 9.20 2.06
CA TYR A 62 -0.98 9.43 1.69
C TYR A 62 -1.67 10.49 2.58
N ARG A 63 -0.90 11.36 3.27
CA ARG A 63 -1.39 12.36 4.24
C ARG A 63 -1.99 13.61 3.61
N ARG A 64 -2.32 13.61 2.30
CA ARG A 64 -2.97 14.75 1.59
C ARG A 64 -4.41 14.51 1.13
N GLY A 65 -5.06 13.43 1.59
CA GLY A 65 -6.42 13.09 1.16
C GLY A 65 -7.56 13.39 2.15
N ASN A 66 -7.31 14.04 3.30
CA ASN A 66 -8.33 14.22 4.34
C ASN A 66 -9.18 15.50 4.20
N GLU A 67 -9.41 16.01 2.99
CA GLU A 67 -10.28 17.18 2.76
C GLU A 67 -11.34 16.91 1.69
N ARG A 68 -12.17 15.90 1.93
CA ARG A 68 -13.58 15.91 1.49
C ARG A 68 -14.37 15.46 2.72
N HIS A 69 -14.63 16.39 3.63
CA HIS A 69 -15.88 17.14 3.73
C HIS A 69 -17.08 16.22 3.48
N THR A 70 -17.79 15.99 4.59
CA THR A 70 -19.23 15.72 4.77
C THR A 70 -20.08 15.55 3.53
#